data_AF-A0A1S8RNK9-F1
#
_entry.id   AF-A0A1S8RNK9-F1
#
_cell.length_a   1.000
_cell.length_b   1.000
_cell.length_c   1.000
_cell.angle_alpha   90.00
_cell.angle_beta   90.00
_cell.angle_gamma   90.00
#
_symmetry.space_group_name_H-M   'P 1'
#
loop_
_entity.id
_entity.type
_entity.pdbx_description
1 polymer ?
#
loop_
_entity_poly.entity_id
_entity_poly.type
_entity_poly.pdbx_seq_one_letter_code
_entity_poly.pdbx_strand_id
1 'polypeptide(L)'
;MWEIFKEPNKRSKYVKKIVQMLNDSETLYYIHMAADRRNRYDREAMTNIFFFKMKMLIVTIILITTLNKLGLPDIIRWYDNGGMFPIKSAFLVGLSLVIIIIHILKVDDYCINNLVYNNDMNKKKKKTNEFINTIKKDPQNISYAFLRSTVKETFSKVIESLERMNFEMCQRYMSTECYDELQSQCKRYSFENIGRIIEELELIEAEPVGIIHHHDSYKDVVWFVIKYNAKDYVVDETDGEILFGSNKVKTFVQYWKFQKAEENTWLLSDVIAKGERDIKKCFNITEEF
;
A
#
# COMPACT_ATOMS: atom_id res chain seq x y z
N MET A 1 -31.65 30.40 -13.47
CA MET A 1 -31.08 29.72 -12.29
C MET A 1 -32.12 28.85 -11.56
N TRP A 2 -33.07 28.24 -12.28
CA TRP A 2 -34.25 27.54 -11.72
C TRP A 2 -34.47 26.14 -12.33
N GLU A 3 -33.41 25.49 -12.83
CA GLU A 3 -33.44 24.08 -13.28
C GLU A 3 -32.78 23.11 -12.29
N ILE A 4 -32.18 23.62 -11.21
CA ILE A 4 -31.33 22.83 -10.30
C ILE A 4 -32.13 21.87 -9.40
N PHE A 5 -33.46 22.01 -9.34
CA PHE A 5 -34.34 21.25 -8.43
C PHE A 5 -35.38 20.36 -9.11
N LYS A 6 -35.34 20.20 -10.44
CA LYS A 6 -36.31 19.34 -11.17
C LYS A 6 -35.88 17.88 -11.40
N GLU A 7 -34.66 17.48 -11.03
CA GLU A 7 -34.21 16.10 -11.26
C GLU A 7 -33.90 15.32 -9.96
N PRO A 8 -34.45 14.10 -9.79
CA PRO A 8 -34.17 13.23 -8.64
C PRO A 8 -32.72 12.73 -8.52
N ASN A 9 -31.81 13.13 -9.40
CA ASN A 9 -30.56 12.40 -9.66
C ASN A 9 -29.29 12.94 -8.99
N LYS A 10 -29.37 13.94 -8.11
CA LYS A 10 -28.18 14.39 -7.34
C LYS A 10 -27.77 13.43 -6.21
N ARG A 11 -28.73 12.75 -5.55
CA ARG A 11 -28.43 11.66 -4.60
C ARG A 11 -27.66 10.52 -5.28
N SER A 12 -28.01 10.20 -6.54
CA SER A 12 -27.36 9.17 -7.36
C SER A 12 -25.89 9.46 -7.63
N LYS A 13 -25.45 10.71 -7.82
CA LYS A 13 -24.03 11.03 -8.06
C LYS A 13 -23.14 10.77 -6.85
N TYR A 14 -23.59 11.16 -5.65
CA TYR A 14 -22.85 10.93 -4.40
C TYR A 14 -22.90 9.46 -3.98
N VAL A 15 -24.05 8.80 -4.15
CA VAL A 15 -24.19 7.35 -3.92
C VAL A 15 -23.34 6.57 -4.92
N LYS A 16 -23.32 6.93 -6.21
CA LYS A 16 -22.40 6.33 -7.20
C LYS A 16 -20.95 6.56 -6.82
N LYS A 17 -20.56 7.75 -6.35
CA LYS A 17 -19.19 8.03 -5.89
C LYS A 17 -18.82 7.21 -4.65
N ILE A 18 -19.77 6.99 -3.74
CA ILE A 18 -19.62 6.12 -2.56
C ILE A 18 -19.51 4.65 -2.97
N VAL A 19 -20.40 4.17 -3.85
CA VAL A 19 -20.35 2.80 -4.40
C VAL A 19 -19.06 2.58 -5.20
N GLN A 20 -18.58 3.59 -5.93
CA GLN A 20 -17.33 3.53 -6.68
C GLN A 20 -16.09 3.60 -5.76
N MET A 21 -16.19 4.23 -4.58
CA MET A 21 -15.16 4.18 -3.53
C MET A 21 -15.14 2.84 -2.78
N LEU A 22 -16.30 2.20 -2.61
CA LEU A 22 -16.45 0.87 -2.02
C LEU A 22 -16.04 -0.23 -3.01
N ASN A 23 -16.35 -0.06 -4.30
CA ASN A 23 -15.93 -0.92 -5.41
C ASN A 23 -14.54 -0.58 -5.96
N ASP A 24 -13.81 0.37 -5.36
CA ASP A 24 -12.42 0.59 -5.73
C ASP A 24 -11.64 -0.68 -5.40
N SER A 25 -10.97 -1.26 -6.40
CA SER A 25 -10.40 -2.60 -6.34
C SER A 25 -9.44 -2.78 -5.16
N GLU A 26 -8.83 -1.70 -4.70
CA GLU A 26 -7.95 -1.67 -3.53
C GLU A 26 -8.70 -1.91 -2.20
N THR A 27 -9.91 -1.36 -2.03
CA THR A 27 -10.72 -1.59 -0.82
C THR A 27 -11.26 -3.02 -0.81
N LEU A 28 -11.69 -3.54 -1.97
CA LEU A 28 -12.10 -4.93 -2.15
C LEU A 28 -10.91 -5.91 -1.98
N TYR A 29 -9.73 -5.54 -2.47
CA TYR A 29 -8.47 -6.27 -2.31
C TYR A 29 -8.11 -6.47 -0.84
N TYR A 30 -8.15 -5.40 -0.02
CA TYR A 30 -7.91 -5.52 1.42
C TYR A 30 -9.03 -6.29 2.16
N ILE A 31 -10.28 -6.21 1.71
CA ILE A 31 -11.40 -6.98 2.30
C ILE A 31 -11.28 -8.48 1.98
N HIS A 32 -10.95 -8.83 0.74
CA HIS A 32 -10.74 -10.24 0.33
C HIS A 32 -9.53 -10.85 1.03
N MET A 33 -8.42 -10.11 1.14
CA MET A 33 -7.23 -10.57 1.88
C MET A 33 -7.48 -10.70 3.39
N ALA A 34 -8.31 -9.84 3.99
CA ALA A 34 -8.69 -9.95 5.40
C ALA A 34 -9.68 -11.09 5.69
N ALA A 35 -10.45 -11.52 4.69
CA ALA A 35 -11.41 -12.61 4.80
C ALA A 35 -10.78 -14.01 4.62
N ASP A 36 -9.62 -14.10 3.97
CA ASP A 36 -8.88 -15.36 3.86
C ASP A 36 -8.19 -15.71 5.20
N ARG A 37 -8.75 -16.69 5.90
CA ARG A 37 -8.27 -17.16 7.21
C ARG A 37 -6.89 -17.81 7.18
N ARG A 38 -6.31 -18.08 5.99
CA ARG A 38 -5.02 -18.78 5.85
C ARG A 38 -3.80 -17.87 5.76
N ASN A 39 -3.96 -16.56 5.52
CA ASN A 39 -2.81 -15.67 5.32
C ASN A 39 -2.38 -14.89 6.57
N ARG A 40 -1.06 -14.68 6.65
CA ARG A 40 -0.33 -14.03 7.74
C ARG A 40 -0.30 -12.50 7.63
N TYR A 41 -1.37 -11.87 7.11
CA TYR A 41 -1.47 -10.41 6.93
C TYR A 41 -1.38 -9.64 8.26
N ASP A 42 -0.77 -8.44 8.24
CA ASP A 42 -0.86 -7.48 9.36
C ASP A 42 -2.28 -6.91 9.40
N ARG A 43 -3.14 -7.62 10.14
CA ARG A 43 -4.54 -7.26 10.31
C ARG A 43 -4.69 -5.84 10.84
N GLU A 44 -3.76 -5.33 11.63
CA GLU A 44 -3.89 -4.02 12.26
C GLU A 44 -3.86 -2.89 11.23
N ALA A 45 -2.93 -2.94 10.26
CA ALA A 45 -2.83 -1.95 9.19
C ALA A 45 -4.06 -1.97 8.25
N MET A 46 -4.52 -3.15 7.82
CA MET A 46 -5.70 -3.29 6.96
C MET A 46 -6.99 -2.86 7.66
N THR A 47 -7.14 -3.27 8.92
CA THR A 47 -8.28 -2.93 9.77
C THR A 47 -8.37 -1.42 9.97
N ASN A 48 -7.24 -0.75 10.14
CA ASN A 48 -7.19 0.71 10.29
C ASN A 48 -7.63 1.46 9.02
N ILE A 49 -7.19 1.06 7.83
CA ILE A 49 -7.60 1.71 6.56
C ILE A 49 -9.09 1.46 6.27
N PHE A 50 -9.57 0.22 6.44
CA PHE A 50 -10.97 -0.11 6.22
C PHE A 50 -11.88 0.64 7.20
N PHE A 51 -11.59 0.60 8.51
CA PHE A 51 -12.36 1.35 9.50
C PHE A 51 -12.25 2.86 9.30
N PHE A 52 -11.12 3.37 8.80
CA PHE A 52 -10.99 4.78 8.42
C PHE A 52 -11.98 5.16 7.32
N LYS A 53 -12.00 4.42 6.20
CA LYS A 53 -12.93 4.68 5.08
C LYS A 53 -14.40 4.52 5.51
N MET A 54 -14.71 3.49 6.29
CA MET A 54 -16.07 3.24 6.80
C MET A 54 -16.53 4.30 7.81
N LYS A 55 -15.67 4.75 8.71
CA LYS A 55 -15.98 5.84 9.65
C LYS A 55 -16.22 7.15 8.90
N MET A 56 -15.39 7.50 7.93
CA MET A 56 -15.60 8.69 7.10
C MET A 56 -16.94 8.66 6.36
N LEU A 57 -17.33 7.49 5.86
CA LEU A 57 -18.61 7.30 5.22
C LEU A 57 -19.79 7.51 6.19
N ILE A 58 -19.75 6.86 7.35
CA ILE A 58 -20.80 6.96 8.38
C ILE A 58 -20.96 8.42 8.84
N VAL A 59 -19.86 9.13 9.05
CA VAL A 59 -19.86 10.53 9.50
C VAL A 59 -20.45 11.45 8.45
N THR A 60 -20.09 11.25 7.18
CA THR A 60 -20.64 12.01 6.06
C THR A 60 -22.16 11.80 5.97
N ILE A 61 -22.63 10.56 6.13
CA ILE A 61 -24.06 10.23 6.14
C ILE A 61 -24.75 10.90 7.33
N ILE A 62 -24.22 10.77 8.56
CA ILE A 62 -24.80 11.36 9.76
C ILE A 62 -24.87 12.89 9.64
N LEU A 63 -23.81 13.53 9.15
CA LEU A 63 -23.77 14.98 8.94
C LEU A 63 -24.85 15.43 7.97
N ILE A 64 -24.93 14.80 6.79
CA ILE A 64 -25.94 15.13 5.77
C ILE A 64 -27.36 14.92 6.30
N THR A 65 -27.58 13.82 7.03
CA THR A 65 -28.91 13.48 7.58
C THR A 65 -29.31 14.46 8.69
N THR A 66 -28.36 14.86 9.53
CA THR A 66 -28.56 15.81 10.63
C THR A 66 -28.84 17.20 10.09
N LEU A 67 -28.03 17.69 9.13
CA LEU A 67 -28.24 18.99 8.48
C LEU A 67 -29.60 19.04 7.75
N ASN A 68 -30.02 17.97 7.09
CA ASN A 68 -31.34 17.90 6.47
C ASN A 68 -32.49 17.89 7.50
N LYS A 69 -32.39 17.10 8.58
CA LYS A 69 -33.41 17.07 9.65
C LYS A 69 -33.55 18.41 10.37
N LEU A 70 -32.47 19.17 10.45
CA LEU A 70 -32.44 20.48 11.09
C LEU A 70 -32.94 21.62 10.17
N GLY A 71 -33.46 21.29 8.99
CA GLY A 71 -34.06 22.27 8.09
C GLY A 71 -33.03 23.23 7.48
N LEU A 72 -31.76 22.82 7.36
CA LEU A 72 -30.72 23.66 6.75
C LEU A 72 -31.13 24.25 5.37
N PRO A 73 -31.81 23.51 4.47
CA PRO A 73 -32.31 24.08 3.22
C PRO A 73 -33.30 25.22 3.44
N ASP A 74 -34.17 25.12 4.44
CA ASP A 74 -35.16 26.15 4.78
C ASP A 74 -34.50 27.35 5.47
N ILE A 75 -33.48 27.12 6.31
CA ILE A 75 -32.68 28.18 6.96
C ILE A 75 -31.89 28.98 5.91
N ILE A 76 -31.26 28.31 4.93
CA ILE A 76 -30.55 28.97 3.82
C ILE A 76 -31.53 29.82 3.03
N ARG A 77 -32.70 29.26 2.65
CA ARG A 77 -33.74 29.99 1.92
C ARG A 77 -34.29 31.18 2.71
N TRP A 78 -34.38 31.07 4.03
CA TRP A 78 -34.87 32.13 4.91
C TRP A 78 -33.83 33.25 5.12
N TYR A 79 -32.55 32.92 5.19
CA TYR A 79 -31.44 33.88 5.24
C TYR A 79 -31.33 34.68 3.94
N ASP A 80 -31.40 34.01 2.78
CA ASP A 80 -31.37 34.67 1.46
C ASP A 80 -32.55 35.65 1.28
N ASN A 81 -33.64 35.46 2.02
CA ASN A 81 -34.80 36.35 2.06
C ASN A 81 -34.74 37.43 3.15
N GLY A 82 -33.57 37.66 3.78
CA GLY A 82 -33.34 38.77 4.72
C GLY A 82 -33.65 38.47 6.19
N GLY A 83 -33.81 37.20 6.57
CA GLY A 83 -34.06 36.78 7.96
C GLY A 83 -32.84 36.91 8.89
N MET A 84 -33.07 37.24 10.17
CA MET A 84 -32.02 37.45 11.18
C MET A 84 -31.71 36.17 12.01
N PHE A 85 -30.57 35.52 11.76
CA PHE A 85 -30.18 34.18 12.25
C PHE A 85 -30.61 33.81 13.70
N PRO A 86 -31.44 32.76 13.92
CA PRO A 86 -31.87 32.36 15.26
C PRO A 86 -30.79 31.62 16.08
N ILE A 87 -30.80 31.83 17.40
CA ILE A 87 -29.80 31.29 18.35
C ILE A 87 -29.74 29.75 18.36
N LYS A 88 -30.88 29.08 18.18
CA LYS A 88 -30.94 27.60 18.14
C LYS A 88 -30.21 27.01 16.92
N SER A 89 -30.26 27.70 15.77
CA SER A 89 -29.52 27.29 14.56
C SER A 89 -28.02 27.51 14.70
N ALA A 90 -27.58 28.59 15.37
CA ALA A 90 -26.16 28.82 15.65
C ALA A 90 -25.55 27.73 16.55
N PHE A 91 -26.28 27.29 17.58
CA PHE A 91 -25.84 26.21 18.47
C PHE A 91 -25.64 24.87 17.72
N LEU A 92 -26.56 24.53 16.81
CA LEU A 92 -26.49 23.29 16.04
C LEU A 92 -25.39 23.30 14.98
N VAL A 93 -25.16 24.44 14.32
CA VAL A 93 -24.01 24.63 13.43
C VAL A 93 -22.70 24.48 14.22
N GLY A 94 -22.62 25.09 15.42
CA GLY A 94 -21.50 24.91 16.34
C GLY A 94 -21.25 23.45 16.71
N LEU A 95 -22.29 22.70 17.08
CA LEU A 95 -22.18 21.27 17.41
C LEU A 95 -21.69 20.45 16.21
N SER A 96 -22.19 20.74 15.00
CA SER A 96 -21.74 20.07 13.77
C SER A 96 -20.27 20.36 13.45
N LEU A 97 -19.81 21.59 13.69
CA LEU A 97 -18.41 21.97 13.56
C LEU A 97 -17.53 21.27 14.59
N VAL A 98 -17.98 21.11 15.84
CA VAL A 98 -17.25 20.35 16.87
C VAL A 98 -17.11 18.87 16.48
N ILE A 99 -18.16 18.25 15.94
CA ILE A 99 -18.08 16.86 15.45
C ILE A 99 -17.11 16.75 14.25
N ILE A 100 -17.13 17.72 13.34
CA ILE A 100 -16.17 17.80 12.22
C ILE A 100 -14.75 17.97 12.75
N ILE A 101 -14.53 18.83 13.74
CA ILE A 101 -13.22 19.05 14.39
C ILE A 101 -12.73 17.78 15.07
N ILE A 102 -13.57 17.08 15.84
CA ILE A 102 -13.21 15.77 16.46
C ILE A 102 -12.84 14.74 15.38
N HIS A 103 -13.48 14.78 14.21
CA HIS A 103 -13.14 13.89 13.09
C HIS A 103 -11.84 14.29 12.39
N ILE A 104 -11.59 15.59 12.18
CA ILE A 104 -10.31 16.11 11.68
C ILE A 104 -9.19 15.71 12.64
N LEU A 105 -9.39 15.85 13.96
CA LEU A 105 -8.43 15.43 14.99
C LEU A 105 -8.21 13.91 15.05
N LYS A 106 -9.10 13.07 14.50
CA LYS A 106 -8.88 11.62 14.32
C LYS A 106 -8.30 11.25 12.96
N VAL A 107 -8.49 12.09 11.94
CA VAL A 107 -7.73 12.03 10.67
C VAL A 107 -6.24 12.29 10.95
N ASP A 108 -5.94 13.12 11.96
CA ASP A 108 -4.58 13.31 12.46
C ASP A 108 -3.94 12.00 12.88
N ASP A 109 -4.61 11.06 13.56
CA ASP A 109 -3.97 9.79 13.96
C ASP A 109 -3.44 8.98 12.77
N TYR A 110 -4.18 8.87 11.66
CA TYR A 110 -3.70 8.14 10.47
C TYR A 110 -2.57 8.90 9.75
N CYS A 111 -2.74 10.21 9.55
CA CYS A 111 -1.74 11.05 8.91
C CYS A 111 -0.45 11.13 9.73
N ILE A 112 -0.56 11.30 11.04
CA ILE A 112 0.54 11.30 12.02
C ILE A 112 1.20 9.92 12.01
N ASN A 113 0.45 8.82 12.07
CA ASN A 113 1.03 7.48 12.03
C ASN A 113 1.81 7.23 10.73
N ASN A 114 1.30 7.70 9.59
CA ASN A 114 2.00 7.58 8.31
C ASN A 114 3.25 8.49 8.25
N LEU A 115 3.18 9.71 8.81
CA LEU A 115 4.33 10.61 8.92
C LEU A 115 5.41 10.03 9.83
N VAL A 116 5.05 9.53 11.00
CA VAL A 116 5.95 8.85 11.95
C VAL A 116 6.57 7.62 11.28
N TYR A 117 5.76 6.79 10.61
CA TYR A 117 6.23 5.64 9.86
C TYR A 117 7.26 6.03 8.79
N ASN A 118 6.95 7.04 7.97
CA ASN A 118 7.86 7.49 6.92
C ASN A 118 9.16 8.07 7.51
N ASN A 119 9.07 8.81 8.60
CA ASN A 119 10.25 9.35 9.28
C ASN A 119 11.15 8.24 9.83
N ASP A 120 10.57 7.26 10.52
CA ASP A 120 11.32 6.13 11.05
C ASP A 120 11.92 5.27 9.95
N MET A 121 11.17 5.05 8.86
CA MET A 121 11.67 4.36 7.68
C MET A 121 12.85 5.11 7.05
N ASN A 122 12.76 6.44 6.90
CA ASN A 122 13.86 7.25 6.36
C ASN A 122 15.09 7.23 7.27
N LYS A 123 14.92 7.24 8.60
CA LYS A 123 16.02 7.05 9.55
C LYS A 123 16.68 5.68 9.37
N LYS A 124 15.89 4.61 9.21
CA LYS A 124 16.41 3.25 8.96
C LYS A 124 17.18 3.16 7.64
N LYS A 125 16.66 3.76 6.56
CA LYS A 125 17.38 3.87 5.27
C LYS A 125 18.73 4.54 5.44
N LYS A 126 18.75 5.71 6.09
CA LYS A 126 19.97 6.49 6.30
C LYS A 126 21.01 5.68 7.08
N LYS A 127 20.64 5.11 8.22
CA LYS A 127 21.56 4.31 9.06
C LYS A 127 22.08 3.07 8.33
N THR A 128 21.20 2.34 7.64
CA THR A 128 21.58 1.13 6.89
C THR A 128 22.54 1.48 5.76
N ASN A 129 22.28 2.58 5.05
CA ASN A 129 23.18 3.09 4.02
C ASN A 129 24.54 3.51 4.55
N GLU A 130 24.59 4.22 5.67
CA GLU A 130 25.85 4.60 6.33
C GLU A 130 26.66 3.36 6.72
N PHE A 131 26.01 2.35 7.28
CA PHE A 131 26.65 1.08 7.65
C PHE A 131 27.20 0.33 6.42
N ILE A 132 26.36 0.10 5.39
CA ILE A 132 26.79 -0.53 4.12
C ILE A 132 27.96 0.24 3.49
N ASN A 133 27.91 1.57 3.48
CA ASN A 133 28.99 2.40 2.94
C ASN A 133 30.29 2.32 3.74
N THR A 134 30.21 1.93 5.01
CA THR A 134 31.37 1.73 5.88
C THR A 134 31.98 0.35 5.63
N ILE A 135 31.19 -0.71 5.74
CA ILE A 135 31.70 -2.10 5.62
C ILE A 135 32.22 -2.42 4.22
N LYS A 136 31.61 -1.87 3.15
CA LYS A 136 32.04 -2.15 1.76
C LYS A 136 33.44 -1.64 1.41
N LYS A 137 34.07 -0.85 2.29
CA LYS A 137 35.46 -0.40 2.14
C LYS A 137 36.45 -1.52 2.42
N ASP A 138 36.05 -2.53 3.17
CA ASP A 138 36.82 -3.75 3.36
C ASP A 138 36.72 -4.63 2.10
N PRO A 139 37.84 -5.07 1.51
CA PRO A 139 37.84 -6.01 0.39
C PRO A 139 37.01 -7.28 0.61
N GLN A 140 36.93 -7.78 1.85
CA GLN A 140 36.13 -8.96 2.20
C GLN A 140 34.61 -8.71 2.06
N ASN A 141 34.21 -7.45 2.05
CA ASN A 141 32.83 -6.99 1.96
C ASN A 141 32.54 -6.28 0.63
N ILE A 142 33.38 -6.50 -0.41
CA ILE A 142 33.24 -5.82 -1.70
C ILE A 142 31.89 -6.09 -2.39
N SER A 143 31.25 -7.22 -2.11
CA SER A 143 29.95 -7.58 -2.69
C SER A 143 28.81 -6.62 -2.30
N TYR A 144 28.94 -5.89 -1.19
CA TYR A 144 28.02 -4.81 -0.84
C TYR A 144 28.09 -3.61 -1.80
N ALA A 145 29.20 -3.44 -2.54
CA ALA A 145 29.33 -2.39 -3.55
C ALA A 145 28.40 -2.61 -4.76
N PHE A 146 28.11 -3.87 -5.09
CA PHE A 146 27.28 -4.26 -6.24
C PHE A 146 25.81 -4.53 -5.88
N LEU A 147 25.50 -4.60 -4.58
CA LEU A 147 24.18 -4.99 -4.09
C LEU A 147 23.03 -4.19 -4.71
N ARG A 148 23.18 -2.87 -4.85
CA ARG A 148 22.13 -2.02 -5.45
C ARG A 148 21.86 -2.31 -6.92
N SER A 149 22.91 -2.58 -7.70
CA SER A 149 22.74 -3.02 -9.10
C SER A 149 22.08 -4.39 -9.14
N THR A 150 22.48 -5.32 -8.29
CA THR A 150 21.88 -6.65 -8.19
C THR A 150 20.39 -6.57 -7.87
N VAL A 151 19.98 -5.71 -6.93
CA VAL A 151 18.56 -5.51 -6.58
C VAL A 151 17.76 -4.98 -7.78
N LYS A 152 18.28 -3.99 -8.51
CA LYS A 152 17.60 -3.43 -9.69
C LYS A 152 17.48 -4.43 -10.84
N GLU A 153 18.54 -5.19 -11.09
CA GLU A 153 18.54 -6.25 -12.11
C GLU A 153 17.56 -7.36 -11.73
N THR A 154 17.60 -7.81 -10.47
CA THR A 154 16.67 -8.81 -9.94
C THR A 154 15.23 -8.31 -10.04
N PHE A 155 14.96 -7.04 -9.70
CA PHE A 155 13.63 -6.44 -9.87
C PHE A 155 13.16 -6.52 -11.32
N SER A 156 13.99 -6.07 -12.26
CA SER A 156 13.66 -6.13 -13.69
C SER A 156 13.36 -7.55 -14.15
N LYS A 157 14.15 -8.53 -13.71
CA LYS A 157 14.01 -9.94 -14.12
C LYS A 157 12.80 -10.63 -13.50
N VAL A 158 12.51 -10.33 -12.24
CA VAL A 158 11.30 -10.81 -11.58
C VAL A 158 10.05 -10.24 -12.26
N ILE A 159 10.01 -8.93 -12.55
CA ILE A 159 8.86 -8.34 -13.24
C ILE A 159 8.71 -8.92 -14.66
N GLU A 160 9.79 -9.03 -15.43
CA GLU A 160 9.76 -9.66 -16.77
C GLU A 160 9.26 -11.12 -16.70
N SER A 161 9.66 -11.88 -15.68
CA SER A 161 9.20 -13.26 -15.49
C SER A 161 7.70 -13.35 -15.16
N LEU A 162 7.18 -12.39 -14.39
CA LEU A 162 5.76 -12.29 -14.03
C LEU A 162 4.90 -11.94 -15.24
N GLU A 163 5.34 -10.98 -16.05
CA GLU A 163 4.64 -10.59 -17.29
C GLU A 163 4.58 -11.74 -18.31
N ARG A 164 5.66 -12.52 -18.42
CA ARG A 164 5.76 -13.63 -19.39
C ARG A 164 5.29 -14.97 -18.85
N MET A 165 4.93 -15.04 -17.57
CA MET A 165 4.70 -16.29 -16.84
C MET A 165 5.85 -17.31 -17.02
N ASN A 166 7.10 -16.83 -17.14
CA ASN A 166 8.29 -17.66 -17.33
C ASN A 166 9.35 -17.37 -16.27
N PHE A 167 9.33 -18.15 -15.19
CA PHE A 167 10.16 -17.95 -14.01
C PHE A 167 11.55 -18.56 -14.11
N GLU A 168 11.81 -19.44 -15.08
CA GLU A 168 13.18 -19.92 -15.34
C GLU A 168 14.13 -18.73 -15.59
N MET A 169 13.60 -17.64 -16.18
CA MET A 169 14.34 -16.41 -16.45
C MET A 169 14.88 -15.72 -15.18
N CYS A 170 14.23 -15.91 -14.03
CA CYS A 170 14.63 -15.26 -12.78
C CYS A 170 15.30 -16.20 -11.77
N GLN A 171 15.42 -17.51 -12.07
CA GLN A 171 15.93 -18.53 -11.15
C GLN A 171 17.29 -18.17 -10.55
N ARG A 172 18.22 -17.67 -11.37
CA ARG A 172 19.58 -17.29 -10.93
C ARG A 172 19.65 -16.09 -9.97
N TYR A 173 18.55 -15.37 -9.79
CA TYR A 173 18.50 -14.14 -8.97
C TYR A 173 17.87 -14.37 -7.59
N MET A 174 17.43 -15.59 -7.29
CA MET A 174 16.68 -15.90 -6.07
C MET A 174 17.14 -17.21 -5.45
N SER A 175 16.85 -17.39 -4.17
CA SER A 175 17.07 -18.65 -3.48
C SER A 175 16.13 -19.73 -4.04
N THR A 176 16.52 -20.99 -3.91
CA THR A 176 15.68 -22.13 -4.32
C THR A 176 14.29 -22.07 -3.68
N GLU A 177 14.23 -21.76 -2.37
CA GLU A 177 12.96 -21.64 -1.65
C GLU A 177 12.05 -20.55 -2.24
N CYS A 178 12.60 -19.36 -2.51
CA CYS A 178 11.83 -18.25 -3.09
C CYS A 178 11.40 -18.55 -4.53
N TYR A 179 12.25 -19.23 -5.29
CA TYR A 179 11.93 -19.71 -6.63
C TYR A 179 10.77 -20.70 -6.63
N ASP A 180 10.84 -21.71 -5.76
CA ASP A 180 9.82 -22.76 -5.69
C ASP A 180 8.46 -22.19 -5.29
N GLU A 181 8.43 -21.22 -4.36
CA GLU A 181 7.21 -20.50 -3.97
C GLU A 181 6.60 -19.71 -5.13
N LEU A 182 7.41 -18.95 -5.87
CA LEU A 182 6.95 -18.19 -7.04
C LEU A 182 6.49 -19.12 -8.16
N GLN A 183 7.24 -20.19 -8.45
CA GLN A 183 6.90 -21.14 -9.49
C GLN A 183 5.58 -21.87 -9.16
N SER A 184 5.36 -22.23 -7.90
CA SER A 184 4.12 -22.86 -7.44
C SER A 184 2.90 -21.96 -7.63
N GLN A 185 3.01 -20.67 -7.28
CA GLN A 185 1.95 -19.68 -7.51
C GLN A 185 1.58 -19.57 -9.00
N CYS A 186 2.57 -19.61 -9.88
CA CYS A 186 2.35 -19.42 -11.32
C CYS A 186 1.80 -20.65 -12.01
N LYS A 187 2.22 -21.86 -11.58
CA LYS A 187 1.56 -23.10 -12.00
C LYS A 187 0.07 -23.04 -11.69
N ARG A 188 -0.29 -22.52 -10.51
CA ARG A 188 -1.69 -22.34 -10.12
C ARG A 188 -2.42 -21.35 -11.04
N TYR A 189 -1.80 -20.21 -11.37
CA TYR A 189 -2.40 -19.26 -12.32
C TYR A 189 -2.63 -19.88 -13.70
N SER A 190 -1.67 -20.65 -14.21
CA SER A 190 -1.83 -21.36 -15.48
C SER A 190 -2.97 -22.38 -15.45
N PHE A 191 -3.19 -23.10 -14.35
CA PHE A 191 -4.32 -24.04 -14.22
C PHE A 191 -5.68 -23.34 -14.11
N GLU A 192 -5.70 -22.11 -13.60
CA GLU A 192 -6.92 -21.34 -13.34
C GLU A 192 -7.26 -20.35 -14.48
N ASN A 193 -6.57 -20.40 -15.64
CA ASN A 193 -6.67 -19.42 -16.74
C ASN A 193 -6.44 -17.97 -16.26
N ILE A 194 -5.48 -17.78 -15.37
CA ILE A 194 -5.19 -16.49 -14.76
C ILE A 194 -3.96 -15.86 -15.43
N GLY A 195 -4.14 -14.65 -15.96
CA GLY A 195 -3.09 -13.82 -16.54
C GLY A 195 -2.69 -12.66 -15.62
N ARG A 196 -1.43 -12.20 -15.69
CA ARG A 196 -0.97 -11.01 -14.96
C ARG A 196 -0.52 -9.94 -15.94
N ILE A 197 -1.05 -8.75 -15.77
CA ILE A 197 -0.75 -7.58 -16.61
C ILE A 197 0.00 -6.57 -15.77
N ILE A 198 1.21 -6.23 -16.23
CA ILE A 198 2.04 -5.16 -15.67
C ILE A 198 2.34 -4.17 -16.80
N GLU A 199 1.87 -2.94 -16.66
CA GLU A 199 2.07 -1.87 -17.64
C GLU A 199 2.48 -0.57 -16.96
N GLU A 200 3.08 0.34 -17.72
CA GLU A 200 3.51 1.66 -17.23
C GLU A 200 4.40 1.55 -15.98
N LEU A 201 5.28 0.55 -15.97
CA LEU A 201 6.19 0.26 -14.87
C LEU A 201 7.26 1.35 -14.73
N GLU A 202 7.34 1.94 -13.55
CA GLU A 202 8.37 2.89 -13.16
C GLU A 202 8.91 2.52 -11.77
N LEU A 203 10.18 2.10 -11.70
CA LEU A 203 10.85 1.89 -10.42
C LEU A 203 11.20 3.24 -9.78
N ILE A 204 10.55 3.56 -8.66
CA ILE A 204 10.72 4.83 -7.93
C ILE A 204 11.83 4.74 -6.90
N GLU A 205 11.93 3.62 -6.19
CA GLU A 205 12.87 3.47 -5.08
C GLU A 205 13.36 2.03 -4.93
N ALA A 206 14.65 1.88 -4.65
CA ALA A 206 15.28 0.63 -4.22
C ALA A 206 16.36 0.95 -3.18
N GLU A 207 15.95 1.06 -1.92
CA GLU A 207 16.81 1.51 -0.81
C GLU A 207 16.90 0.46 0.30
N PRO A 208 18.09 0.20 0.87
CA PRO A 208 18.23 -0.74 1.97
C PRO A 208 17.65 -0.12 3.25
N VAL A 209 16.92 -0.92 4.02
CA VAL A 209 16.19 -0.51 5.24
C VAL A 209 16.56 -1.31 6.48
N GLY A 210 17.30 -2.40 6.33
CA GLY A 210 17.84 -3.19 7.42
C GLY A 210 18.92 -4.15 6.91
N ILE A 211 19.79 -4.57 7.82
CA ILE A 211 20.92 -5.45 7.51
C ILE A 211 21.26 -6.31 8.72
N ILE A 212 21.52 -7.58 8.48
CA ILE A 212 22.17 -8.47 9.43
C ILE A 212 23.50 -8.84 8.79
N HIS A 213 24.59 -8.41 9.40
CA HIS A 213 25.95 -8.69 8.96
C HIS A 213 26.55 -9.74 9.90
N HIS A 214 27.05 -10.83 9.35
CA HIS A 214 27.70 -11.90 10.09
C HIS A 214 29.18 -11.93 9.69
N HIS A 215 30.07 -11.80 10.68
CA HIS A 215 31.49 -11.86 10.41
C HIS A 215 31.87 -13.22 9.79
N ASP A 216 32.65 -13.19 8.71
CA ASP A 216 33.19 -14.39 8.02
C ASP A 216 32.16 -15.44 7.57
N SER A 217 30.93 -15.03 7.22
CA SER A 217 29.94 -15.98 6.70
C SER A 217 29.14 -15.48 5.50
N TYR A 218 28.65 -16.41 4.69
CA TYR A 218 27.67 -16.16 3.63
C TYR A 218 26.25 -16.22 4.19
N LYS A 219 26.01 -15.53 5.31
CA LYS A 219 24.68 -15.44 5.94
C LYS A 219 24.17 -14.02 6.06
N ASP A 220 24.89 -13.06 5.47
CA ASP A 220 24.46 -11.68 5.46
C ASP A 220 23.07 -11.54 4.84
N VAL A 221 22.23 -10.72 5.46
CA VAL A 221 20.88 -10.42 5.00
C VAL A 221 20.74 -8.92 4.85
N VAL A 222 20.16 -8.47 3.74
CA VAL A 222 19.80 -7.06 3.54
C VAL A 222 18.35 -6.97 3.10
N TRP A 223 17.58 -6.16 3.80
CA TRP A 223 16.22 -5.81 3.42
C TRP A 223 16.22 -4.52 2.62
N PHE A 224 15.53 -4.53 1.49
CA PHE A 224 15.27 -3.35 0.66
C PHE A 224 13.80 -2.97 0.72
N VAL A 225 13.52 -1.67 0.74
CA VAL A 225 12.22 -1.17 0.30
C VAL A 225 12.27 -0.96 -1.21
N ILE A 226 11.31 -1.55 -1.90
CA ILE A 226 11.10 -1.38 -3.34
C ILE A 226 9.79 -0.62 -3.51
N LYS A 227 9.85 0.51 -4.20
CA LYS A 227 8.68 1.32 -4.55
C LYS A 227 8.61 1.46 -6.05
N TYR A 228 7.48 1.15 -6.65
CA TYR A 228 7.27 1.31 -8.09
C TYR A 228 5.86 1.80 -8.37
N ASN A 229 5.69 2.49 -9.49
CA ASN A 229 4.39 2.77 -10.08
C ASN A 229 4.13 1.77 -11.20
N ALA A 230 2.92 1.24 -11.29
CA ALA A 230 2.50 0.40 -12.40
C ALA A 230 0.97 0.34 -12.45
N LYS A 231 0.42 -0.09 -13.60
CA LYS A 231 -0.82 -0.84 -13.63
C LYS A 231 -0.44 -2.31 -13.43
N ASP A 232 -0.68 -2.85 -12.24
CA ASP A 232 -0.38 -4.25 -11.92
C ASP A 232 -1.66 -4.91 -11.44
N TYR A 233 -2.19 -5.81 -12.27
CA TYR A 233 -3.44 -6.50 -12.02
C TYR A 233 -3.45 -7.88 -12.64
N VAL A 234 -4.27 -8.73 -12.06
CA VAL A 234 -4.45 -10.11 -12.47
C VAL A 234 -5.87 -10.30 -12.95
N VAL A 235 -6.00 -11.01 -14.06
CA VAL A 235 -7.24 -11.20 -14.81
C VAL A 235 -7.55 -12.67 -14.99
N ASP A 236 -8.83 -13.02 -15.05
CA ASP A 236 -9.27 -14.27 -15.67
C ASP A 236 -9.20 -14.07 -17.20
N GLU A 237 -8.41 -14.89 -17.89
CA GLU A 237 -8.23 -14.80 -19.33
C GLU A 237 -9.46 -15.29 -20.11
N THR A 238 -10.40 -15.96 -19.45
CA THR A 238 -11.62 -16.50 -20.06
C THR A 238 -12.62 -15.38 -20.40
N ASP A 239 -12.78 -14.41 -19.49
CA ASP A 239 -13.76 -13.32 -19.64
C ASP A 239 -13.17 -11.91 -19.45
N GLY A 240 -11.89 -11.81 -19.06
CA GLY A 240 -11.19 -10.55 -18.82
C GLY A 240 -11.53 -9.90 -17.47
N GLU A 241 -12.21 -10.59 -16.56
CA GLU A 241 -12.51 -10.07 -15.22
C GLU A 241 -11.22 -9.79 -14.45
N ILE A 242 -11.12 -8.61 -13.85
CA ILE A 242 -9.99 -8.27 -12.97
C ILE A 242 -10.22 -8.93 -11.61
N LEU A 243 -9.44 -9.96 -11.33
CA LEU A 243 -9.48 -10.72 -10.08
C LEU A 243 -8.86 -9.93 -8.92
N PHE A 244 -7.71 -9.28 -9.15
CA PHE A 244 -7.04 -8.45 -8.14
C PHE A 244 -6.05 -7.44 -8.75
N GLY A 245 -5.64 -6.46 -7.95
CA GLY A 245 -4.71 -5.40 -8.35
C GLY A 245 -5.39 -4.14 -8.88
N SER A 246 -4.71 -3.37 -9.73
CA SER A 246 -5.25 -2.14 -10.32
C SER A 246 -4.87 -1.98 -11.78
N ASN A 247 -5.88 -1.79 -12.64
CA ASN A 247 -5.72 -1.37 -14.03
C ASN A 247 -5.46 0.14 -14.20
N LYS A 248 -5.20 0.84 -13.09
CA LYS A 248 -4.76 2.24 -13.06
C LYS A 248 -3.36 2.28 -12.48
N VAL A 249 -2.57 3.26 -12.92
CA VAL A 249 -1.25 3.49 -12.34
C VAL A 249 -1.41 3.78 -10.85
N LYS A 250 -0.83 2.91 -10.03
CA LYS A 250 -0.77 3.05 -8.58
C LYS A 250 0.66 2.82 -8.11
N THR A 251 0.96 3.38 -6.94
CA THR A 251 2.21 3.14 -6.25
C THR A 251 2.10 1.85 -5.42
N PHE A 252 3.00 0.93 -5.68
CA PHE A 252 3.20 -0.28 -4.90
C PHE A 252 4.45 -0.14 -4.03
N VAL A 253 4.39 -0.74 -2.83
CA VAL A 253 5.51 -0.79 -1.89
C VAL A 253 5.70 -2.23 -1.46
N GLN A 254 6.91 -2.73 -1.63
CA GLN A 254 7.32 -4.08 -1.25
C GLN A 254 8.63 -4.04 -0.45
N TYR A 255 8.89 -5.10 0.30
CA TYR A 255 10.11 -5.31 1.07
C TYR A 255 10.76 -6.58 0.60
N TRP A 256 11.97 -6.45 0.06
CA TRP A 256 12.68 -7.54 -0.59
C TRP A 256 13.87 -7.93 0.28
N LYS A 257 13.94 -9.20 0.68
CA LYS A 257 15.04 -9.75 1.46
C LYS A 257 16.06 -10.36 0.52
N PHE A 258 17.28 -9.83 0.53
CA PHE A 258 18.42 -10.45 -0.13
C PHE A 258 19.28 -11.16 0.91
N GLN A 259 19.70 -12.38 0.57
CA GLN A 259 20.62 -13.17 1.36
C GLN A 259 21.89 -13.41 0.55
N LYS A 260 23.04 -13.23 1.18
CA LYS A 260 24.33 -13.56 0.60
C LYS A 260 24.42 -15.07 0.51
N ALA A 261 24.71 -15.59 -0.68
CA ALA A 261 24.84 -17.03 -0.91
C ALA A 261 26.31 -17.45 -1.00
N GLU A 262 27.13 -16.57 -1.60
CA GLU A 262 28.56 -16.75 -1.81
C GLU A 262 29.26 -15.39 -1.67
N GLU A 263 30.59 -15.35 -1.80
CA GLU A 263 31.40 -14.15 -1.60
C GLU A 263 30.87 -12.92 -2.35
N ASN A 264 30.43 -13.11 -3.59
CA ASN A 264 29.98 -12.05 -4.49
C ASN A 264 28.54 -12.19 -4.99
N THR A 265 27.75 -13.08 -4.37
CA THR A 265 26.42 -13.43 -4.87
C THR A 265 25.34 -13.11 -3.85
N TRP A 266 24.41 -12.24 -4.24
CA TRP A 266 23.20 -11.91 -3.49
C TRP A 266 21.99 -12.49 -4.19
N LEU A 267 21.17 -13.23 -3.45
CA LEU A 267 19.95 -13.86 -3.95
C LEU A 267 18.73 -13.31 -3.23
N LEU A 268 17.67 -13.02 -3.98
CA LEU A 268 16.36 -12.73 -3.43
C LEU A 268 15.81 -13.95 -2.69
N SER A 269 15.48 -13.79 -1.41
CA SER A 269 15.03 -14.88 -0.53
C SER A 269 13.61 -14.72 -0.01
N ASP A 270 13.05 -13.49 -0.06
CA ASP A 270 11.68 -13.21 0.40
C ASP A 270 11.19 -11.89 -0.22
N VAL A 271 9.90 -11.82 -0.52
CA VAL A 271 9.21 -10.61 -1.00
C VAL A 271 7.94 -10.41 -0.19
N ILE A 272 7.79 -9.23 0.37
CA ILE A 272 6.65 -8.88 1.24
C ILE A 272 5.99 -7.63 0.71
N ALA A 273 4.70 -7.67 0.38
CA ALA A 273 3.98 -6.44 0.07
C ALA A 273 3.68 -5.65 1.36
N LYS A 274 3.61 -4.32 1.25
CA LYS A 274 3.25 -3.47 2.39
C LYS A 274 1.87 -3.83 2.92
N GLY A 275 1.79 -4.08 4.23
CA GLY A 275 0.56 -4.52 4.91
C GLY A 275 0.47 -6.04 5.08
N GLU A 276 1.40 -6.82 4.51
CA GLU A 276 1.38 -8.28 4.65
C GLU A 276 1.97 -8.79 5.95
N ARG A 277 2.91 -8.11 6.57
CA ARG A 277 3.47 -8.50 7.87
C ARG A 277 3.80 -7.26 8.67
N ASP A 278 3.87 -7.40 10.01
CA ASP A 278 4.48 -6.37 10.88
C ASP A 278 6.00 -6.39 10.69
N ILE A 279 6.40 -5.82 9.58
CA ILE A 279 7.79 -5.72 9.14
C ILE A 279 8.62 -4.74 9.97
N LYS A 280 8.00 -3.90 10.82
CA LYS A 280 8.73 -2.93 11.65
C LYS A 280 9.75 -3.61 12.56
N LYS A 281 9.43 -4.85 12.98
CA LYS A 281 10.27 -5.71 13.82
C LYS A 281 11.37 -6.44 13.05
N CYS A 282 11.28 -6.52 11.72
CA CYS A 282 12.21 -7.27 10.88
C CYS A 282 13.37 -6.43 10.34
N PHE A 283 13.25 -5.10 10.34
CA PHE A 283 14.26 -4.18 9.79
C PHE A 283 15.19 -3.65 10.88
N ASN A 284 16.01 -4.54 11.44
CA ASN A 284 17.06 -4.14 12.37
C ASN A 284 18.41 -4.10 11.66
N ILE A 285 19.34 -3.33 12.25
CA ILE A 285 20.76 -3.37 11.91
C ILE A 285 21.39 -4.21 13.02
N THR A 286 21.91 -5.38 12.65
CA THR A 286 22.51 -6.32 13.59
C THR A 286 23.87 -6.74 13.05
N GLU A 287 24.88 -6.69 13.92
CA GLU A 287 26.20 -7.24 13.67
C GLU A 287 26.34 -8.45 14.57
N GLU A 288 26.54 -9.63 13.97
CA GLU A 288 26.68 -10.90 14.66
C GLU A 288 28.15 -11.34 14.60
N PHE A 289 28.70 -11.59 15.79
CA PHE A 289 30.09 -12.00 16.03
C PHE A 289 30.20 -13.51 16.25
#